data_AF-A0A3S1H7X5-F1
#
_entry.id   AF-A0A3S1H7X5-F1
#
_cell.length_a   1.000
_cell.length_b   1.000
_cell.length_c   1.000
_cell.angle_alpha   90.00
_cell.angle_beta   90.00
_cell.angle_gamma   90.00
#
_symmetry.space_group_name_H-M   'P 1'
#
loop_
_entity.id
_entity.type
_entity.pdbx_description
1 polymer ?
#
loop_
_entity_poly.entity_id
_entity_poly.type
_entity_poly.pdbx_seq_one_letter_code
_entity_poly.pdbx_strand_id
1 'polypeptide(L)'
;MNSRFVPGTAVEPGPLRQTPTAAIVTASYAPDFERCRLLCETLDRHVSGAAHHYILVEHRDVRLFRQLETGRRTVVDERELLPRWLHAFDDPLSLFRRRVWLSLKTQPLRGWHVQQLRRIAISA
;
A
#
# COMPACT_ATOMS: atom_id res chain seq x y z
N MET A 1 -15.68 -27.28 -56.45
CA MET A 1 -14.34 -26.90 -55.96
C MET A 1 -14.50 -25.97 -54.77
N ASN A 2 -14.21 -26.41 -53.55
CA ASN A 2 -14.28 -25.57 -52.35
C ASN A 2 -12.86 -25.14 -51.97
N SER A 3 -12.57 -23.84 -52.05
CA SER A 3 -11.31 -23.27 -51.58
C SER A 3 -11.29 -23.31 -50.04
N ARG A 4 -10.40 -24.13 -49.47
CA ARG A 4 -10.09 -24.07 -48.04
C ARG A 4 -9.45 -22.72 -47.74
N PHE A 5 -10.03 -21.98 -46.80
CA PHE A 5 -9.38 -20.85 -46.15
C PHE A 5 -8.15 -21.38 -45.40
N VAL A 6 -6.97 -20.85 -45.73
CA VAL A 6 -5.72 -21.08 -44.99
C VAL A 6 -5.43 -19.78 -44.24
N PRO A 7 -5.50 -19.75 -42.90
CA PRO A 7 -5.11 -18.56 -42.15
C PRO A 7 -3.60 -18.37 -42.36
N GLY A 8 -3.21 -17.22 -42.92
CA GLY A 8 -1.81 -16.82 -42.96
C GLY A 8 -1.24 -16.78 -41.55
N THR A 9 0.05 -17.10 -41.41
CA THR A 9 0.80 -17.02 -40.16
C THR A 9 0.54 -15.67 -39.51
N ALA A 10 -0.27 -15.68 -38.46
CA ALA A 10 -0.55 -14.50 -37.66
C ALA A 10 0.81 -13.97 -37.19
N VAL A 11 1.09 -12.72 -37.55
CA VAL A 11 2.19 -11.98 -36.96
C VAL A 11 1.92 -11.96 -35.46
N GLU A 12 2.75 -12.66 -34.69
CA GLU A 12 2.73 -12.64 -33.23
C GLU A 12 2.69 -11.16 -32.81
N PRO A 13 1.63 -10.69 -32.14
CA PRO A 13 1.59 -9.32 -31.67
C PRO A 13 2.77 -9.15 -30.72
N GLY A 14 3.75 -8.33 -31.12
CA GLY A 14 4.86 -7.96 -30.25
C GLY A 14 4.31 -7.51 -28.89
N PRO A 15 5.02 -7.79 -27.78
CA PRO A 15 4.47 -7.62 -26.44
C PRO A 15 3.88 -6.23 -26.30
N LEU A 16 2.54 -6.18 -26.19
CA LEU A 16 1.82 -4.94 -25.97
C LEU A 16 2.47 -4.27 -24.76
N ARG A 17 2.89 -3.00 -24.88
CA ARG A 17 3.32 -2.21 -23.73
C ARG A 17 2.14 -2.20 -22.75
N GLN A 18 2.19 -3.09 -21.77
CA GLN A 18 1.22 -3.12 -20.70
C GLN A 18 1.48 -1.87 -19.89
N THR A 19 0.64 -0.86 -20.07
CA THR A 19 0.61 0.27 -19.14
C THR A 19 0.28 -0.35 -17.78
N PRO A 20 1.12 -0.18 -16.76
CA PRO A 20 0.91 -0.85 -15.50
C PRO A 20 -0.45 -0.41 -14.92
N THR A 21 -1.36 -1.35 -14.76
CA THR A 21 -2.78 -1.11 -14.42
C THR A 21 -3.08 -1.20 -12.93
N ALA A 22 -2.11 -1.60 -12.10
CA ALA A 22 -2.31 -1.83 -10.68
C ALA A 22 -1.18 -1.24 -9.84
N ALA A 23 -1.52 -0.76 -8.64
CA ALA A 23 -0.58 -0.39 -7.60
C ALA A 23 -0.62 -1.40 -6.44
N ILE A 24 0.50 -1.54 -5.75
CA ILE A 24 0.60 -2.37 -4.54
C ILE A 24 0.46 -1.46 -3.34
N VAL A 25 -0.33 -1.87 -2.35
CA VAL A 25 -0.54 -1.11 -1.12
C VAL A 25 -0.22 -2.00 0.08
N THR A 26 0.66 -1.53 0.96
CA THR A 26 1.02 -2.22 2.19
C THR A 26 0.82 -1.31 3.38
N ALA A 27 -0.08 -1.66 4.29
CA ALA A 27 -0.14 -0.99 5.59
C ALA A 27 0.91 -1.61 6.53
N SER A 28 1.72 -0.77 7.18
CA SER A 28 2.74 -1.23 8.14
C SER A 28 2.90 -0.25 9.30
N TYR A 29 3.70 -0.64 10.29
CA TYR A 29 3.98 0.11 11.52
C TYR A 29 5.34 -0.33 12.10
N ALA A 30 5.94 0.46 13.01
CA ALA A 30 7.34 0.28 13.41
C ALA A 30 7.77 -1.15 13.83
N PRO A 31 7.03 -1.88 14.68
CA PRO A 31 7.32 -3.29 15.00
C PRO A 31 7.41 -4.26 13.80
N ASP A 32 6.84 -3.90 12.66
CA ASP A 32 6.83 -4.70 11.45
C ASP A 32 7.86 -4.22 10.41
N PHE A 33 8.68 -3.22 10.74
CA PHE A 33 9.59 -2.56 9.80
C PHE A 33 10.49 -3.55 9.04
N GLU A 34 11.17 -4.47 9.73
CA GLU A 34 12.06 -5.44 9.08
C GLU A 34 11.30 -6.39 8.15
N ARG A 35 10.06 -6.77 8.50
CA ARG A 35 9.22 -7.58 7.60
C ARG A 35 8.80 -6.79 6.37
N CYS A 36 8.48 -5.50 6.54
CA CYS A 36 8.16 -4.60 5.44
C CYS A 36 9.38 -4.37 4.53
N ARG A 37 10.58 -4.20 5.09
CA ARG A 37 11.82 -4.10 4.32
C ARG A 37 12.07 -5.35 3.48
N LEU A 38 11.93 -6.54 4.07
CA LEU A 38 12.06 -7.80 3.32
C LEU A 38 11.01 -7.94 2.21
N LEU A 39 9.76 -7.54 2.48
CA LEU A 39 8.70 -7.48 1.47
C LEU A 39 9.09 -6.56 0.31
N CYS A 40 9.58 -5.36 0.63
CA CYS A 40 10.06 -4.38 -0.34
C CYS A 40 11.15 -4.97 -1.26
N GLU A 41 12.18 -5.60 -0.68
CA GLU A 41 13.26 -6.26 -1.43
C GLU A 41 12.77 -7.41 -2.31
N THR A 42 11.72 -8.10 -1.88
CA THR A 42 11.12 -9.20 -2.64
C THR A 42 10.27 -8.65 -3.80
N LEU A 43 9.47 -7.60 -3.56
CA LEU A 43 8.72 -6.92 -4.60
C LEU A 43 9.63 -6.36 -5.69
N ASP A 44 10.72 -5.69 -5.28
CA ASP A 44 11.68 -5.09 -6.21
C ASP A 44 12.34 -6.12 -7.13
N ARG A 45 12.58 -7.34 -6.63
CA ARG A 45 13.22 -8.43 -7.39
C ARG A 45 12.25 -9.24 -8.26
N HIS A 46 11.02 -9.43 -7.80
CA HIS A 46 10.15 -10.46 -8.37
C HIS A 46 8.87 -9.93 -8.99
N VAL A 47 8.45 -8.69 -8.67
CA VAL A 47 7.22 -8.14 -9.22
C VAL A 47 7.52 -7.21 -10.38
N SER A 48 6.91 -7.52 -11.51
CA SER A 48 6.88 -6.69 -12.71
C SER A 48 5.42 -6.33 -13.05
N GLY A 49 5.21 -5.22 -13.77
CA GLY A 49 3.88 -4.78 -14.19
C GLY A 49 3.05 -3.99 -13.17
N ALA A 50 3.51 -3.86 -11.93
CA ALA A 50 2.92 -2.91 -10.97
C ALA A 50 3.41 -1.48 -11.25
N ALA A 51 2.50 -0.50 -11.17
CA ALA A 51 2.79 0.90 -11.44
C ALA A 51 3.64 1.52 -10.33
N HIS A 52 3.23 1.26 -9.07
CA HIS A 52 3.84 1.87 -7.89
C HIS A 52 3.55 1.04 -6.64
N HIS A 53 4.40 1.15 -5.61
CA HIS A 53 4.18 0.57 -4.28
C HIS A 53 3.98 1.68 -3.24
N TYR A 54 2.84 1.65 -2.55
CA TYR A 54 2.53 2.58 -1.46
C TYR A 54 2.63 1.88 -0.12
N ILE A 55 3.42 2.44 0.80
CA ILE A 55 3.50 1.99 2.19
C ILE A 55 2.73 2.97 3.07
N LEU A 56 1.61 2.52 3.64
CA LEU A 56 0.74 3.35 4.47
C LEU A 56 1.14 3.20 5.94
N VAL A 57 1.60 4.27 6.56
CA VAL A 57 2.14 4.22 7.93
C VAL A 57 1.53 5.30 8.82
N GLU A 58 1.58 5.05 10.12
CA GLU A 58 1.22 6.08 11.09
C GLU A 58 2.23 7.24 11.04
N HIS A 59 1.78 8.47 11.30
CA HIS A 59 2.63 9.66 11.26
C HIS A 59 3.97 9.51 12.00
N ARG A 60 3.94 8.95 13.23
CA ARG A 60 5.15 8.77 14.06
C ARG A 60 6.18 7.84 13.41
N ASP A 61 5.74 6.92 12.57
CA ASP A 61 6.58 5.92 11.91
C ASP A 61 7.08 6.40 10.54
N VAL A 62 6.52 7.49 9.97
CA VAL A 62 6.88 7.99 8.62
C VAL A 62 8.39 8.16 8.49
N ARG A 63 9.05 8.77 9.48
CA ARG A 63 10.50 9.01 9.43
C ARG A 63 11.28 7.69 9.34
N LEU A 64 10.85 6.65 10.08
CA LEU A 64 11.46 5.33 10.03
C LEU A 64 11.27 4.70 8.64
N PHE A 65 10.08 4.80 8.06
CA PHE A 65 9.78 4.13 6.80
C PHE A 65 10.32 4.86 5.57
N ARG A 66 10.55 6.18 5.62
CA ARG A 66 11.08 6.96 4.48
C ARG A 66 12.39 6.41 3.91
N GLN A 67 13.20 5.72 4.72
CA GLN A 67 14.41 5.06 4.23
C GLN A 67 14.13 3.95 3.21
N LEU A 68 12.90 3.45 3.15
CA LEU A 68 12.46 2.49 2.15
C LEU A 68 12.01 3.18 0.85
N GLU A 69 11.88 4.49 0.74
CA GLU A 69 11.40 5.11 -0.50
C GLU A 69 12.33 4.88 -1.70
N THR A 70 11.74 4.76 -2.89
CA THR A 70 12.45 4.64 -4.17
C THR A 70 11.67 5.39 -5.26
N GLY A 71 12.20 5.46 -6.48
CA GLY A 71 11.47 6.04 -7.62
C GLY A 71 10.13 5.35 -7.93
N ARG A 72 9.88 4.13 -7.42
CA ARG A 72 8.63 3.38 -7.60
C ARG A 72 7.95 3.01 -6.27
N ARG A 73 8.38 3.61 -5.16
CA ARG A 73 7.87 3.31 -3.82
C ARG A 73 7.77 4.57 -2.96
N THR A 74 6.58 4.84 -2.44
CA THR A 74 6.29 6.02 -1.63
C THR A 74 5.72 5.65 -0.29
N VAL A 75 6.18 6.32 0.76
CA VAL A 75 5.62 6.22 2.10
C VAL A 75 4.55 7.28 2.26
N VAL A 76 3.33 6.85 2.60
CA VAL A 76 2.18 7.73 2.77
C VAL A 76 1.88 7.88 4.25
N ASP A 77 1.85 9.12 4.72
CA ASP A 77 1.44 9.46 6.09
C ASP A 77 -0.07 9.23 6.24
N GLU A 78 -0.49 8.54 7.29
CA GLU A 78 -1.91 8.31 7.56
C GLU A 78 -2.74 9.59 7.60
N ARG A 79 -2.16 10.74 7.95
CA ARG A 79 -2.87 12.02 8.07
C ARG A 79 -3.27 12.59 6.70
N GLU A 80 -2.65 12.11 5.63
CA GLU A 80 -3.04 12.43 4.25
C GLU A 80 -4.24 11.59 3.79
N LEU A 81 -4.52 10.47 4.47
CA LEU A 81 -5.57 9.52 4.13
C LEU A 81 -6.79 9.59 5.04
N LEU A 82 -6.55 9.76 6.34
CA LEU A 82 -7.58 9.69 7.36
C LEU A 82 -8.27 11.05 7.54
N PRO A 83 -9.55 11.05 7.90
CA PRO A 83 -10.26 12.28 8.20
C PRO A 83 -9.58 13.04 9.34
N ARG A 84 -9.51 14.38 9.21
CA ARG A 84 -8.84 15.27 10.17
C ARG A 84 -9.41 15.23 11.59
N TRP A 85 -10.58 14.63 11.81
CA TRP A 85 -11.22 14.47 13.11
C TRP A 85 -10.80 13.19 13.85
N LEU A 86 -10.05 12.29 13.20
CA LEU A 86 -9.58 11.04 13.78
C LEU A 86 -8.11 11.19 14.16
N HIS A 87 -7.82 11.15 15.46
CA HIS A 87 -6.49 11.45 15.98
C HIS A 87 -5.90 10.26 16.73
N ALA A 88 -4.62 9.95 16.48
CA ALA A 88 -3.88 8.90 17.14
C ALA A 88 -3.35 9.37 18.52
N PHE A 89 -3.54 8.54 19.55
CA PHE A 89 -3.06 8.75 20.91
C PHE A 89 -2.37 7.50 21.46
N ASP A 90 -1.44 7.69 22.38
CA ASP A 90 -0.87 6.60 23.18
C ASP A 90 -1.88 6.16 24.23
N ASP A 91 -2.21 4.88 24.27
CA ASP A 91 -3.22 4.32 25.15
C ASP A 91 -2.66 4.18 26.59
N PRO A 92 -3.12 4.98 27.58
CA PRO A 92 -2.65 4.88 28.95
C PRO A 92 -3.04 3.55 29.60
N LEU A 93 -4.15 2.94 29.18
CA LEU A 93 -4.61 1.64 29.68
C LEU A 93 -3.72 0.48 29.20
N SER A 94 -2.89 0.72 28.18
CA SER A 94 -1.95 -0.24 27.63
C SER A 94 -0.49 0.09 27.99
N LEU A 95 -0.25 0.82 29.08
CA LEU A 95 1.09 1.31 29.46
C LEU A 95 1.77 2.08 28.31
N PHE A 96 0.99 2.83 27.52
CA PHE A 96 1.45 3.60 26.35
C PHE A 96 2.14 2.75 25.25
N ARG A 97 1.98 1.42 25.28
CA ARG A 97 2.58 0.51 24.28
C ARG A 97 1.74 0.38 23.01
N ARG A 98 0.47 0.77 23.06
CA ARG A 98 -0.48 0.64 21.96
C ARG A 98 -1.07 1.99 21.61
N ARG A 99 -1.49 2.09 20.35
CA ARG A 99 -2.14 3.28 19.81
C ARG A 99 -3.65 3.07 19.76
N VAL A 100 -4.36 4.12 20.13
CA VAL A 100 -5.81 4.24 19.99
C VAL A 100 -6.12 5.49 19.20
N TRP A 101 -7.05 5.40 18.27
CA TRP A 101 -7.52 6.55 17.51
C TRP A 101 -8.85 7.01 18.09
N LEU A 102 -8.91 8.28 18.49
CA LEU A 102 -10.07 8.88 19.11
C LEU A 102 -10.75 9.85 18.15
N SER A 103 -12.07 9.96 18.31
CA SER A 103 -12.94 10.82 17.53
C SER A 103 -14.17 11.18 18.36
N LEU A 104 -14.73 12.35 18.11
CA LEU A 104 -16.05 12.74 18.64
C LEU A 104 -17.22 12.09 17.87
N LYS A 105 -16.95 11.48 16.72
CA LYS A 105 -17.95 10.89 15.82
C LYS A 105 -18.04 9.36 15.91
N THR A 106 -17.06 8.70 16.53
CA THR A 106 -16.97 7.23 16.55
C THR A 106 -16.48 6.73 17.90
N GLN A 107 -16.65 5.43 18.15
CA GLN A 107 -15.98 4.75 19.26
C GLN A 107 -14.45 4.74 19.05
N PRO A 108 -13.66 4.60 20.12
CA PRO A 108 -12.21 4.46 20.03
C PRO A 108 -11.79 3.32 19.10
N LEU A 109 -10.95 3.62 18.11
CA LEU A 109 -10.49 2.66 17.12
C LEU A 109 -9.12 2.10 17.52
N ARG A 110 -8.98 0.78 17.44
CA ARG A 110 -7.69 0.08 17.52
C ARG A 110 -6.94 0.16 16.20
N GLY A 111 -5.61 0.06 16.24
CA GLY A 111 -4.75 0.17 15.06
C GLY A 111 -5.13 -0.74 13.89
N TRP A 112 -5.65 -1.95 14.15
CA TRP A 112 -6.12 -2.85 13.08
C TRP A 112 -7.27 -2.26 12.26
N HIS A 113 -8.21 -1.54 12.89
CA HIS A 113 -9.30 -0.87 12.17
C HIS A 113 -8.75 0.23 11.27
N VAL A 114 -7.81 1.00 11.82
CA VAL A 114 -7.20 2.13 11.12
C VAL A 114 -6.38 1.66 9.93
N GLN A 115 -5.69 0.52 10.04
CA GLN A 115 -5.04 -0.10 8.90
C GLN A 115 -6.02 -0.44 7.77
N GLN A 116 -7.23 -0.92 8.09
CA GLN A 116 -8.26 -1.16 7.07
C GLN A 116 -8.76 0.15 6.46
N LEU A 117 -9.02 1.18 7.28
CA LEU A 117 -9.44 2.49 6.78
C LEU A 117 -8.42 3.10 5.81
N ARG A 118 -7.13 3.03 6.13
CA ARG A 118 -6.05 3.53 5.24
C ARG A 118 -6.07 2.83 3.88
N ARG A 119 -6.28 1.50 3.87
CA ARG A 119 -6.35 0.70 2.62
C ARG A 119 -7.56 1.06 1.76
N ILE A 120 -8.67 1.47 2.35
CA ILE A 120 -9.87 1.92 1.62
C ILE A 120 -9.66 3.37 1.13
N ALA A 121 -9.12 4.23 1.99
CA ALA A 121 -8.95 5.65 1.71
C ALA A 121 -7.98 5.94 0.57
N ILE A 122 -6.92 5.14 0.39
CA ILE A 122 -5.94 5.35 -0.69
C ILE A 122 -6.53 5.13 -2.10
N SER A 123 -7.64 4.40 -2.20
CA SER A 123 -8.33 4.14 -3.46
C SER A 123 -9.54 5.04 -3.72
N ALA A 124 -9.87 5.92 -2.78
CA ALA A 124 -11.00 6.85 -2.87
C ALA A 124 -10.61 8.10 -3.66
#